data_AF-E3S3D8-F1
#
_entry.id   AF-E3S3D8-F1
#
_cell.length_a   1.000
_cell.length_b   1.000
_cell.length_c   1.000
_cell.angle_alpha   90.00
_cell.angle_beta   90.00
_cell.angle_gamma   90.00
#
_symmetry.space_group_name_H-M   'P 1'
#
loop_
_entity.id
_entity.type
_entity.pdbx_description
1 polymer ?
#
loop_
_entity_poly.entity_id
_entity_poly.type
_entity_poly.pdbx_seq_one_letter_code
_entity_poly.pdbx_strand_id
1 'polypeptide(L)'
;MSWTQVDFSCVRYSPVEGTHYFHDPAYPASIQFLLSGRWESWDVSYVKHKAQDPDIRRIAEEAETRLIRDPYAGYAPWPSPPPSSTGPPPLVPGHGQAPHDPNIHPALLTPSPSTAVEQAIPPSPQDLSTPPLATAAPTNYASPYAPQSATNHAPTKLAEHPPAGQTTPPIDVPQNHSSSGPSPSPFRPITCDPAFASPKRAESPQKAILSRTRETKILLSIDGDGIRGLSALLLVESLVNAICVKVGQRLDSHQIFDLTGGSSLGGVIAIMLCRLRMQAHRAREAYKQIAKQVFRNKRNYFKYLDPHANSRIVDDSALENEIKDVIQQELGNPDEILLDVRPDSGDVFAITTQMDIGTNRAALIRSYQTRRITGPDLDQNMPVWKAMKATSAAPRYVQSEPGFPQRFVIEKGLVDHGTSKNNPVRDILFECRKLFRYANDMMIVVSVGTGVGINRNNEIPEMANSVEDRKSEARTWSEKFETEHSALMERNWMKYFRFDVTGLEDVPLEEWCHEDLIMEKTSAYLAQAEVGERFYACVDAIAALLLGPQGR
;
A
#
# COMPACT_ATOMS: atom_id res chain seq x y z
N MET A 1 -8.07 2.94 23.71
CA MET A 1 -9.33 2.39 23.17
C MET A 1 -9.50 0.99 23.74
N SER A 2 -10.68 0.65 24.27
CA SER A 2 -11.02 -0.72 24.67
C SER A 2 -11.48 -1.50 23.44
N TRP A 3 -10.77 -2.57 23.09
CA TRP A 3 -11.20 -3.49 22.04
C TRP A 3 -12.17 -4.50 22.63
N THR A 4 -13.45 -4.44 22.25
CA THR A 4 -14.43 -5.45 22.68
C THR A 4 -14.42 -6.63 21.73
N GLN A 5 -14.45 -7.84 22.30
CA GLN A 5 -14.42 -9.10 21.57
C GLN A 5 -15.81 -9.38 20.97
N VAL A 6 -15.97 -9.15 19.66
CA VAL A 6 -17.20 -9.43 18.92
C VAL A 6 -17.35 -10.93 18.69
N ASP A 7 -18.50 -11.50 19.08
CA ASP A 7 -18.88 -12.87 18.71
C ASP A 7 -19.49 -12.88 17.30
N PHE A 8 -18.68 -13.30 16.33
CA PHE A 8 -19.09 -13.43 14.93
C PHE A 8 -20.23 -14.42 14.70
N SER A 9 -20.52 -15.35 15.63
CA SER A 9 -21.68 -16.26 15.51
C SER A 9 -23.03 -15.54 15.66
N CYS A 10 -23.04 -14.33 16.22
CA CYS A 10 -24.23 -13.50 16.35
C CYS A 10 -24.50 -12.61 15.12
N VAL A 11 -23.60 -12.58 14.14
CA VAL A 11 -23.73 -11.75 12.93
C VAL A 11 -24.72 -12.38 11.94
N ARG A 12 -25.64 -11.55 11.43
CA ARG A 12 -26.66 -11.91 10.44
C ARG A 12 -26.63 -10.93 9.27
N TYR A 13 -27.06 -11.36 8.09
CA TYR A 13 -27.29 -10.48 6.97
C TYR A 13 -28.79 -10.13 6.86
N SER A 14 -29.12 -8.85 6.71
CA SER A 14 -30.46 -8.43 6.30
C SER A 14 -30.48 -8.20 4.79
N PRO A 15 -31.29 -8.94 4.01
CA PRO A 15 -31.51 -8.65 2.61
C PRO A 15 -32.44 -7.44 2.40
N VAL A 16 -33.07 -6.91 3.46
CA VAL A 16 -33.99 -5.76 3.41
C VAL A 16 -33.24 -4.45 3.65
N GLU A 17 -32.35 -4.41 4.65
CA GLU A 17 -31.44 -3.26 4.86
C GLU A 17 -30.18 -3.34 3.96
N GLY A 18 -29.92 -4.50 3.34
CA GLY A 18 -28.77 -4.74 2.46
C GLY A 18 -27.43 -4.89 3.19
N THR A 19 -27.41 -4.97 4.52
CA THR A 19 -26.20 -4.95 5.36
C THR A 19 -26.17 -6.09 6.40
N HIS A 20 -24.99 -6.36 6.94
CA HIS A 20 -24.81 -7.23 8.10
C HIS A 20 -25.12 -6.48 9.39
N TYR A 21 -25.72 -7.18 10.36
CA TYR A 21 -26.04 -6.65 11.68
C TYR A 21 -25.82 -7.68 12.79
N PHE A 22 -25.63 -7.22 14.03
CA PHE A 22 -25.76 -8.05 15.22
C PHE A 22 -26.26 -7.23 16.41
N HIS A 23 -26.85 -7.91 17.40
CA HIS A 23 -27.22 -7.33 18.70
C HIS A 23 -26.39 -8.03 19.77
N ASP A 24 -25.53 -7.27 20.45
CA ASP A 24 -24.64 -7.80 21.50
C ASP A 24 -25.32 -7.75 22.88
N PRO A 25 -25.50 -8.88 23.59
CA PRO A 25 -26.00 -8.87 24.96
C PRO A 25 -25.15 -8.05 25.95
N ALA A 26 -23.88 -7.75 25.64
CA ALA A 26 -23.03 -6.85 26.43
C ALA A 26 -23.32 -5.36 26.19
N TYR A 27 -23.97 -5.01 25.07
CA TYR A 27 -24.41 -3.66 24.73
C TYR A 27 -25.93 -3.64 24.41
N PRO A 28 -26.80 -4.00 25.37
CA PRO A 28 -28.23 -4.22 25.11
C PRO A 28 -29.00 -2.98 24.63
N ALA A 29 -28.39 -1.79 24.72
CA ALA A 29 -28.94 -0.52 24.21
C ALA A 29 -28.64 -0.24 22.73
N SER A 30 -27.82 -1.05 22.04
CA SER A 30 -27.52 -0.85 20.63
C SER A 30 -27.55 -2.12 19.77
N ILE A 31 -27.94 -1.92 18.51
CA ILE A 31 -27.74 -2.89 17.42
C ILE A 31 -26.62 -2.35 16.54
N GLN A 32 -25.67 -3.21 16.18
CA GLN A 32 -24.52 -2.85 15.36
C GLN A 32 -24.77 -3.21 13.90
N PHE A 33 -24.48 -2.29 12.98
CA PHE A 33 -24.65 -2.45 11.54
C PHE A 33 -23.32 -2.24 10.80
N LEU A 34 -23.06 -3.04 9.76
CA LEU A 34 -21.84 -2.95 8.95
C LEU A 34 -22.02 -1.92 7.82
N LEU A 35 -21.84 -0.65 8.15
CA LEU A 35 -22.02 0.47 7.23
C LEU A 35 -20.66 0.97 6.73
N SER A 36 -20.50 1.08 5.41
CA SER A 36 -19.27 1.54 4.75
C SER A 36 -17.98 0.83 5.24
N GLY A 37 -18.06 -0.46 5.57
CA GLY A 37 -16.94 -1.26 6.07
C GLY A 37 -16.61 -1.10 7.56
N ARG A 38 -17.46 -0.41 8.35
CA ARG A 38 -17.30 -0.27 9.81
C ARG A 38 -18.55 -0.69 10.55
N TRP A 39 -18.38 -1.21 11.77
CA TRP A 39 -19.48 -1.49 12.68
C TRP A 39 -19.90 -0.20 13.39
N GLU A 40 -21.11 0.27 13.09
CA GLU A 40 -21.73 1.43 13.72
C GLU A 40 -22.81 0.97 14.71
N SER A 41 -22.81 1.51 15.93
CA SER A 41 -23.83 1.22 16.96
C SER A 41 -25.00 2.19 16.85
N TRP A 42 -26.21 1.65 16.69
CA TRP A 42 -27.46 2.40 16.59
C TRP A 42 -28.40 2.04 17.76
N ASP A 43 -29.00 3.06 18.38
CA ASP A 43 -29.89 2.91 19.54
C ASP A 43 -31.14 2.05 19.25
N VAL A 44 -31.54 1.19 20.19
CA VAL A 44 -32.66 0.26 19.99
C VAL A 44 -34.01 0.94 19.81
N SER A 45 -34.33 2.04 20.50
CA SER A 45 -35.56 2.82 20.22
C SER A 45 -35.52 3.43 18.81
N TYR A 46 -34.38 3.95 18.36
CA TYR A 46 -34.23 4.48 17.01
C TYR A 46 -34.42 3.38 15.94
N VAL A 47 -33.76 2.22 16.10
CA VAL A 47 -33.82 1.10 15.15
C VAL A 47 -35.24 0.54 15.06
N LYS A 48 -35.93 0.35 16.19
CA LYS A 48 -37.35 -0.01 16.27
C LYS A 48 -38.25 0.91 15.43
N HIS A 49 -37.97 2.20 15.39
CA HIS A 49 -38.77 3.18 14.65
C HIS A 49 -38.35 3.40 13.19
N LYS A 50 -37.21 2.85 12.73
CA LYS A 50 -36.64 3.16 11.41
C LYS A 50 -36.27 1.95 10.54
N ALA A 51 -35.96 0.80 11.13
CA ALA A 51 -35.69 -0.43 10.38
C ALA A 51 -36.90 -0.81 9.53
N GLN A 52 -36.66 -1.14 8.27
CA GLN A 52 -37.63 -1.70 7.33
C GLN A 52 -37.77 -3.21 7.55
N ASP A 53 -36.67 -3.90 7.88
CA ASP A 53 -36.63 -5.32 8.21
C ASP A 53 -37.43 -5.64 9.49
N PRO A 54 -38.42 -6.56 9.44
CA PRO A 54 -39.27 -6.88 10.58
C PRO A 54 -38.56 -7.68 11.69
N ASP A 55 -37.52 -8.47 11.37
CA ASP A 55 -36.77 -9.22 12.37
C ASP A 55 -35.80 -8.30 13.13
N ILE A 56 -35.13 -7.38 12.43
CA ILE A 56 -34.35 -6.30 13.08
C ILE A 56 -35.26 -5.47 13.99
N ARG A 57 -36.46 -5.09 13.51
CA ARG A 57 -37.42 -4.32 14.31
C ARG A 57 -37.86 -5.09 15.56
N ARG A 58 -38.17 -6.38 15.45
CA ARG A 58 -38.51 -7.25 16.58
C ARG A 58 -37.36 -7.36 17.59
N ILE A 59 -36.12 -7.52 17.13
CA ILE A 59 -34.93 -7.56 18.01
C ILE A 59 -34.80 -6.24 18.78
N ALA A 60 -35.01 -5.11 18.11
CA ALA A 60 -34.98 -3.78 18.73
C ALA A 60 -36.11 -3.59 19.76
N GLU A 61 -37.34 -4.00 19.43
CA GLU A 61 -38.49 -3.98 20.35
C GLU A 61 -38.28 -4.88 21.57
N GLU A 62 -37.73 -6.08 21.40
CA GLU A 62 -37.40 -6.99 22.50
C GLU A 62 -36.29 -6.43 23.40
N ALA A 63 -35.26 -5.80 22.82
CA ALA A 63 -34.16 -5.20 23.57
C ALA A 63 -34.62 -3.97 24.38
N GLU A 64 -35.30 -3.03 23.74
CA GLU A 64 -35.88 -1.85 24.38
C GLU A 64 -36.87 -2.23 25.50
N THR A 65 -37.72 -3.24 25.27
CA THR A 65 -38.65 -3.75 26.30
C THR A 65 -37.93 -4.36 27.50
N ARG A 66 -36.74 -4.95 27.33
CA ARG A 66 -35.93 -5.46 28.44
C ARG A 66 -35.30 -4.31 29.24
N LEU A 67 -34.74 -3.31 28.56
CA LEU A 67 -34.15 -2.12 29.19
C LEU A 67 -35.16 -1.31 30.00
N ILE A 68 -36.36 -1.07 29.46
CA ILE A 68 -37.43 -0.35 30.16
C ILE A 68 -37.92 -1.11 31.40
N ARG A 69 -37.74 -2.43 31.45
CA ARG A 69 -38.12 -3.29 32.59
C ARG A 69 -37.01 -3.46 33.62
N ASP A 70 -35.77 -3.09 33.32
CA ASP A 70 -34.65 -3.15 34.25
C ASP A 70 -34.49 -1.81 34.99
N PRO A 71 -34.83 -1.73 36.29
CA PRO A 71 -34.70 -0.49 37.07
C PRO A 71 -33.25 -0.04 37.29
N TYR A 72 -32.25 -0.85 36.93
CA TYR A 72 -30.83 -0.53 37.05
C TYR A 72 -30.17 -0.14 35.72
N ALA A 73 -30.83 -0.36 34.58
CA ALA A 73 -30.25 -0.10 33.26
C ALA A 73 -30.06 1.40 32.93
N GLY A 74 -30.77 2.30 33.62
CA GLY A 74 -30.67 3.75 33.42
C GLY A 74 -31.09 4.25 32.03
N TYR A 75 -31.74 3.39 31.23
CA TYR A 75 -32.05 3.66 29.83
C TYR A 75 -33.23 4.64 29.67
N ALA A 76 -33.04 5.64 28.81
CA ALA A 76 -34.07 6.61 28.44
C ALA A 76 -34.42 6.43 26.94
N PRO A 77 -35.62 5.92 26.60
CA PRO A 77 -36.04 5.71 25.21
C PRO A 77 -36.01 7.00 24.36
N TRP A 78 -35.73 6.85 23.06
CA TRP A 78 -35.61 7.98 22.15
C TRP A 78 -36.94 8.75 22.00
N PRO A 79 -36.95 10.10 22.08
CA PRO A 79 -38.18 10.89 21.97
C PRO A 79 -38.86 10.72 20.60
N SER A 80 -40.19 10.54 20.63
CA SER A 80 -41.00 10.39 19.42
C SER A 80 -41.54 11.73 18.89
N PRO A 81 -41.46 12.00 17.57
CA PRO A 81 -40.77 11.21 16.54
C PRO A 81 -39.25 11.50 16.51
N PRO A 82 -38.40 10.50 16.22
CA PRO A 82 -36.96 10.74 16.00
C PRO A 82 -36.72 11.64 14.77
N PRO A 83 -35.71 12.53 14.81
CA PRO A 83 -35.49 13.53 13.78
C PRO A 83 -35.20 12.93 12.40
N SER A 84 -35.51 13.70 11.35
CA SER A 84 -35.29 13.32 9.94
C SER A 84 -33.87 13.63 9.44
N SER A 85 -32.90 13.80 10.33
CA SER A 85 -31.49 14.01 9.98
C SER A 85 -30.82 12.72 9.54
N THR A 86 -29.83 12.82 8.65
CA THR A 86 -28.97 11.70 8.25
C THR A 86 -28.05 11.30 9.40
N GLY A 87 -28.44 10.24 10.12
CA GLY A 87 -27.68 9.65 11.23
C GLY A 87 -28.09 10.20 12.62
N PRO A 88 -28.10 9.35 13.66
CA PRO A 88 -28.19 9.79 15.05
C PRO A 88 -26.82 10.33 15.54
N PRO A 89 -26.80 11.24 16.52
CA PRO A 89 -25.56 11.58 17.22
C PRO A 89 -25.01 10.38 18.01
N PRO A 90 -23.68 10.19 18.09
CA PRO A 90 -23.08 9.12 18.88
C PRO A 90 -23.28 9.33 20.39
N LEU A 91 -23.24 8.22 21.15
CA LEU A 91 -23.39 8.20 22.60
C LEU A 91 -22.36 9.11 23.31
N VAL A 92 -22.82 9.86 24.31
CA VAL A 92 -21.96 10.75 25.12
C VAL A 92 -21.03 9.91 26.02
N PRO A 93 -19.69 10.06 25.94
CA PRO A 93 -18.77 9.19 26.66
C PRO A 93 -18.58 9.58 28.13
N GLY A 94 -18.97 8.70 29.05
CA GLY A 94 -18.50 8.72 30.44
C GLY A 94 -17.00 8.37 30.53
N HIS A 95 -16.25 9.13 31.34
CA HIS A 95 -14.77 9.12 31.40
C HIS A 95 -14.07 7.75 31.33
N GLY A 96 -13.07 7.61 30.43
CA GLY A 96 -12.27 6.39 30.27
C GLY A 96 -10.83 6.51 29.71
N GLN A 97 -10.28 7.74 29.58
CA GLN A 97 -8.92 8.06 29.10
C GLN A 97 -8.51 7.62 27.65
N ALA A 98 -7.40 8.20 27.18
CA ALA A 98 -6.96 8.34 25.78
C ALA A 98 -5.57 7.64 25.58
N PRO A 99 -4.69 7.92 24.58
CA PRO A 99 -4.77 8.86 23.44
C PRO A 99 -4.17 8.39 22.07
N HIS A 100 -4.21 9.31 21.09
CA HIS A 100 -3.32 9.53 19.92
C HIS A 100 -3.49 8.83 18.55
N ASP A 101 -3.79 9.68 17.54
CA ASP A 101 -3.32 9.76 16.14
C ASP A 101 -1.77 9.72 15.99
N PRO A 102 -1.13 9.73 14.78
CA PRO A 102 -1.61 9.98 13.39
C PRO A 102 -1.26 8.80 12.41
N ASN A 103 -1.40 8.83 11.06
CA ASN A 103 -1.30 9.84 9.98
C ASN A 103 0.17 10.30 9.70
N ILE A 104 0.69 10.57 8.47
CA ILE A 104 0.14 10.78 7.09
C ILE A 104 1.17 10.25 5.99
N HIS A 105 0.89 9.26 5.13
CA HIS A 105 1.70 8.06 4.64
C HIS A 105 2.68 8.03 3.39
N PRO A 106 2.64 8.86 2.32
CA PRO A 106 2.95 8.47 0.36
C PRO A 106 3.40 7.14 -0.40
N ALA A 107 4.06 7.19 -1.61
CA ALA A 107 3.58 7.31 -3.03
C ALA A 107 4.77 7.33 -4.11
N LEU A 108 4.95 7.95 -5.34
CA LEU A 108 4.30 8.02 -6.71
C LEU A 108 5.19 8.21 -8.11
N LEU A 109 6.20 7.38 -8.64
CA LEU A 109 6.68 7.04 -10.08
C LEU A 109 7.63 5.75 -10.32
N THR A 110 7.70 5.03 -11.50
CA THR A 110 8.81 4.12 -12.05
C THR A 110 9.55 4.94 -13.14
N PRO A 111 10.10 4.50 -14.34
CA PRO A 111 9.49 3.75 -15.57
C PRO A 111 9.82 2.25 -16.11
N SER A 112 10.06 2.04 -17.46
CA SER A 112 10.26 0.88 -18.47
C SER A 112 11.72 0.66 -19.11
N PRO A 113 12.10 0.19 -20.39
CA PRO A 113 11.49 -0.26 -21.73
C PRO A 113 12.26 -1.40 -22.57
N SER A 114 12.11 -1.80 -23.86
CA SER A 114 11.13 -2.08 -24.98
C SER A 114 11.99 -2.73 -26.16
N THR A 115 11.70 -3.07 -27.46
CA THR A 115 10.62 -2.96 -28.50
C THR A 115 11.00 -3.82 -29.78
N ALA A 116 10.07 -4.38 -30.60
CA ALA A 116 10.28 -4.96 -31.98
C ALA A 116 8.93 -5.12 -32.79
N VAL A 117 8.90 -5.60 -34.06
CA VAL A 117 7.77 -5.42 -35.05
C VAL A 117 7.53 -6.61 -36.03
N GLU A 118 6.29 -6.86 -36.55
CA GLU A 118 5.90 -7.08 -38.00
C GLU A 118 4.59 -7.91 -38.32
N GLN A 119 3.52 -7.24 -38.81
CA GLN A 119 2.45 -7.61 -39.82
C GLN A 119 1.52 -8.87 -39.73
N ALA A 120 0.61 -9.04 -40.73
CA ALA A 120 -0.63 -9.89 -40.75
C ALA A 120 -0.85 -10.59 -42.15
N ILE A 121 -2.01 -11.02 -42.73
CA ILE A 121 -3.48 -10.71 -42.71
C ILE A 121 -4.33 -11.94 -43.28
N PRO A 122 -5.70 -11.93 -43.39
CA PRO A 122 -6.57 -13.14 -43.51
C PRO A 122 -7.16 -13.45 -44.93
N PRO A 123 -8.13 -14.40 -45.12
CA PRO A 123 -9.59 -14.08 -44.98
C PRO A 123 -10.60 -15.22 -44.57
N SER A 124 -11.75 -14.78 -44.00
CA SER A 124 -13.21 -15.15 -44.13
C SER A 124 -13.73 -16.37 -44.95
N PRO A 125 -15.05 -16.74 -44.91
CA PRO A 125 -16.14 -16.63 -43.88
C PRO A 125 -17.08 -17.88 -43.76
N GLN A 126 -18.06 -17.89 -42.83
CA GLN A 126 -19.51 -18.11 -43.10
C GLN A 126 -20.43 -17.98 -41.85
N ASP A 127 -21.74 -17.78 -42.09
CA ASP A 127 -22.77 -17.36 -41.12
C ASP A 127 -23.57 -18.50 -40.44
N LEU A 128 -24.25 -18.18 -39.33
CA LEU A 128 -25.73 -18.35 -39.19
C LEU A 128 -26.27 -17.62 -37.93
N SER A 129 -27.56 -17.28 -37.92
CA SER A 129 -28.13 -16.23 -37.03
C SER A 129 -29.30 -16.71 -36.15
N THR A 130 -29.48 -16.08 -34.97
CA THR A 130 -30.75 -16.09 -34.18
C THR A 130 -30.85 -14.84 -33.27
N PRO A 131 -32.05 -14.46 -32.76
CA PRO A 131 -32.38 -13.08 -32.33
C PRO A 131 -32.02 -12.72 -30.87
N PRO A 132 -32.07 -11.41 -30.48
CA PRO A 132 -31.56 -10.92 -29.20
C PRO A 132 -32.56 -11.06 -28.02
N LEU A 133 -32.00 -11.10 -26.80
CA LEU A 133 -32.72 -10.92 -25.54
C LEU A 133 -32.31 -9.59 -24.88
N ALA A 134 -33.19 -9.02 -24.05
CA ALA A 134 -33.06 -7.64 -23.57
C ALA A 134 -31.96 -7.42 -22.51
N THR A 135 -31.37 -6.23 -22.51
CA THR A 135 -30.39 -5.75 -21.52
C THR A 135 -31.03 -5.51 -20.15
N ALA A 136 -30.44 -6.09 -19.11
CA ALA A 136 -30.65 -5.69 -17.72
C ALA A 136 -29.42 -4.93 -17.20
N ALA A 137 -29.63 -3.79 -16.56
CA ALA A 137 -28.55 -2.96 -16.02
C ALA A 137 -28.32 -3.23 -14.52
N PRO A 138 -27.07 -3.20 -14.01
CA PRO A 138 -26.81 -3.26 -12.58
C PRO A 138 -27.26 -1.96 -11.90
N THR A 139 -28.12 -2.07 -10.89
CA THR A 139 -28.69 -0.94 -10.16
C THR A 139 -27.79 -0.46 -9.02
N ASN A 140 -27.29 0.78 -9.12
CA ASN A 140 -26.81 1.49 -7.93
C ASN A 140 -27.98 1.79 -6.99
N TYR A 141 -27.88 1.43 -5.72
CA TYR A 141 -28.83 1.86 -4.70
C TYR A 141 -28.44 3.25 -4.16
N ALA A 142 -29.42 4.14 -4.02
CA ALA A 142 -29.25 5.49 -3.49
C ALA A 142 -30.32 5.77 -2.44
N SER A 143 -29.98 6.54 -1.39
CA SER A 143 -30.85 6.76 -0.23
C SER A 143 -32.15 7.50 -0.60
N PRO A 144 -33.34 7.00 -0.21
CA PRO A 144 -34.64 7.52 -0.64
C PRO A 144 -35.10 8.81 0.07
N TYR A 145 -34.22 9.52 0.78
CA TYR A 145 -34.56 10.66 1.65
C TYR A 145 -34.08 12.04 1.15
N ALA A 146 -33.68 12.15 -0.13
CA ALA A 146 -33.28 13.43 -0.72
C ALA A 146 -34.48 14.16 -1.37
N PRO A 147 -34.86 15.38 -0.91
CA PRO A 147 -35.87 16.18 -1.58
C PRO A 147 -35.32 16.79 -2.88
N GLN A 148 -36.05 16.64 -3.99
CA GLN A 148 -35.72 17.29 -5.26
C GLN A 148 -36.32 18.71 -5.31
N SER A 149 -35.56 19.67 -5.83
CA SER A 149 -36.06 20.99 -6.22
C SER A 149 -35.46 21.41 -7.56
N ALA A 150 -36.31 21.86 -8.48
CA ALA A 150 -35.93 22.14 -9.87
C ALA A 150 -35.81 23.65 -10.15
N THR A 151 -34.87 23.99 -11.03
CA THR A 151 -34.86 25.12 -11.99
C THR A 151 -35.70 26.38 -11.69
N ASN A 152 -35.05 27.56 -11.64
CA ASN A 152 -35.22 28.55 -12.72
C ASN A 152 -34.35 29.84 -12.60
N HIS A 153 -33.90 30.30 -13.78
CA HIS A 153 -33.55 31.68 -14.23
C HIS A 153 -32.66 32.65 -13.40
N ALA A 154 -31.95 33.49 -14.16
CA ALA A 154 -31.07 34.60 -13.75
C ALA A 154 -31.76 35.97 -14.11
N PRO A 155 -31.11 37.16 -14.28
CA PRO A 155 -29.70 37.57 -14.06
C PRO A 155 -29.44 38.99 -13.48
N THR A 156 -28.33 39.20 -12.75
CA THR A 156 -27.69 40.53 -12.54
C THR A 156 -26.23 40.43 -12.05
N LYS A 157 -25.46 41.54 -11.96
CA LYS A 157 -24.59 42.15 -13.00
C LYS A 157 -23.68 43.23 -12.33
N LEU A 158 -22.36 43.29 -12.62
CA LEU A 158 -21.37 44.32 -12.15
C LEU A 158 -21.06 44.30 -10.62
N ALA A 159 -19.91 44.69 -10.05
CA ALA A 159 -18.51 44.96 -10.47
C ALA A 159 -17.62 44.95 -9.16
N GLU A 160 -16.34 45.36 -9.00
CA GLU A 160 -15.28 46.04 -9.80
C GLU A 160 -13.87 45.66 -9.20
N HIS A 161 -12.81 46.48 -9.36
CA HIS A 161 -11.40 46.19 -8.96
C HIS A 161 -10.70 47.28 -8.07
N PRO A 162 -9.49 47.02 -7.47
CA PRO A 162 -8.74 47.86 -6.49
C PRO A 162 -7.64 48.76 -7.17
N PRO A 163 -6.43 49.14 -6.64
CA PRO A 163 -5.76 49.03 -5.30
C PRO A 163 -4.82 50.20 -4.80
N ALA A 164 -4.18 49.97 -3.62
CA ALA A 164 -2.77 50.28 -3.22
C ALA A 164 -2.23 51.70 -2.82
N GLY A 165 -1.17 51.69 -1.97
CA GLY A 165 -0.29 52.82 -1.57
C GLY A 165 0.20 52.73 -0.09
N GLN A 166 1.28 52.01 0.26
CA GLN A 166 2.72 52.38 0.27
C GLN A 166 3.19 53.47 1.27
N THR A 167 4.10 53.12 2.21
CA THR A 167 5.44 53.75 2.47
C THR A 167 6.22 53.06 3.62
N THR A 168 7.54 53.28 3.74
CA THR A 168 8.52 52.63 4.65
C THR A 168 9.69 53.59 5.01
N PRO A 169 10.86 53.17 5.59
CA PRO A 169 11.18 52.95 7.02
C PRO A 169 12.34 53.90 7.52
N PRO A 170 13.52 53.45 8.04
CA PRO A 170 13.91 52.82 9.33
C PRO A 170 14.83 53.74 10.21
N ILE A 171 15.43 53.23 11.32
CA ILE A 171 16.83 53.51 11.81
C ILE A 171 17.22 52.64 13.06
N ASP A 172 18.52 52.61 13.42
CA ASP A 172 19.25 51.57 14.19
C ASP A 172 19.50 51.76 15.72
N VAL A 173 20.16 50.73 16.30
CA VAL A 173 20.66 50.45 17.68
C VAL A 173 22.00 51.19 18.03
N PRO A 174 22.85 50.87 19.08
CA PRO A 174 22.76 50.11 20.36
C PRO A 174 23.45 50.74 21.62
N GLN A 175 23.45 50.05 22.79
CA GLN A 175 24.64 49.65 23.62
C GLN A 175 24.59 49.71 25.18
N ASN A 176 25.31 48.73 25.79
CA ASN A 176 26.19 48.77 26.99
C ASN A 176 25.81 48.14 28.37
N HIS A 177 26.88 47.78 29.13
CA HIS A 177 26.92 46.79 30.23
C HIS A 177 27.11 47.37 31.65
N SER A 178 26.79 46.59 32.70
CA SER A 178 27.53 46.50 33.99
C SER A 178 27.03 45.33 34.87
N SER A 179 27.67 45.05 36.03
CA SER A 179 27.53 43.78 36.77
C SER A 179 27.69 43.85 38.31
N SER A 180 26.96 43.00 39.06
CA SER A 180 27.30 42.49 40.41
C SER A 180 26.24 41.46 40.93
N GLY A 181 26.61 40.61 41.90
CA GLY A 181 25.72 39.60 42.56
C GLY A 181 25.41 39.95 44.04
N PRO A 182 25.17 39.00 44.98
CA PRO A 182 25.16 37.53 44.89
C PRO A 182 23.88 36.86 45.47
N SER A 183 23.91 35.54 45.74
CA SER A 183 22.82 34.72 46.32
C SER A 183 23.14 34.20 47.74
N PRO A 184 22.12 33.80 48.53
CA PRO A 184 22.17 32.50 49.21
C PRO A 184 20.87 31.66 49.04
N SER A 185 20.85 30.47 49.66
CA SER A 185 19.88 29.36 49.50
C SER A 185 19.74 28.58 50.84
N PRO A 186 19.23 27.33 50.93
CA PRO A 186 18.03 26.69 50.36
C PRO A 186 17.07 26.10 51.45
N PHE A 187 15.99 25.41 51.07
CA PHE A 187 15.22 24.51 51.96
C PHE A 187 15.02 23.10 51.33
N ARG A 188 14.90 22.06 52.17
CA ARG A 188 14.73 20.64 51.80
C ARG A 188 13.30 20.13 52.04
N PRO A 189 12.87 19.08 51.31
CA PRO A 189 11.90 18.10 51.81
C PRO A 189 12.49 16.69 52.04
N ILE A 190 12.26 16.18 53.26
CA ILE A 190 11.95 14.79 53.71
C ILE A 190 12.33 13.58 52.80
N THR A 191 12.97 12.59 53.41
CA THR A 191 13.26 11.24 52.89
C THR A 191 12.27 10.17 53.40
N CYS A 192 12.18 9.03 52.70
CA CYS A 192 11.58 7.78 53.20
C CYS A 192 12.53 6.59 52.92
N ASP A 193 12.48 5.55 53.77
CA ASP A 193 13.52 4.51 53.83
C ASP A 193 13.46 3.43 52.72
N PRO A 194 14.63 2.90 52.28
CA PRO A 194 14.71 1.86 51.26
C PRO A 194 14.76 0.44 51.87
N ALA A 195 13.59 -0.19 52.01
CA ALA A 195 13.46 -1.64 52.23
C ALA A 195 12.42 -2.24 51.27
N PHE A 196 12.61 -3.50 50.87
CA PHE A 196 11.78 -4.22 49.88
C PHE A 196 11.78 -3.65 48.44
N ALA A 197 12.96 -3.66 47.81
CA ALA A 197 13.08 -3.69 46.35
C ALA A 197 13.92 -4.91 45.93
N SER A 198 13.27 -5.96 45.41
CA SER A 198 13.97 -7.09 44.79
C SER A 198 14.74 -6.61 43.55
N PRO A 199 15.96 -7.10 43.30
CA PRO A 199 16.77 -6.61 42.18
C PRO A 199 16.19 -7.06 40.85
N LYS A 200 15.40 -6.19 40.20
CA LYS A 200 15.15 -6.29 38.76
C LYS A 200 16.51 -6.21 38.08
N ARG A 201 16.92 -7.30 37.42
CA ARG A 201 18.11 -7.34 36.58
C ARG A 201 17.99 -6.23 35.53
N ALA A 202 18.90 -5.26 35.56
CA ALA A 202 18.91 -4.20 34.57
C ALA A 202 19.31 -4.79 33.21
N GLU A 203 18.32 -5.04 32.36
CA GLU A 203 18.57 -5.34 30.96
C GLU A 203 19.09 -4.07 30.29
N SER A 204 20.37 -4.08 29.94
CA SER A 204 20.98 -3.04 29.12
C SER A 204 20.20 -2.92 27.82
N PRO A 205 19.79 -1.72 27.37
CA PRO A 205 19.10 -1.54 26.10
C PRO A 205 19.90 -2.21 24.98
N GLN A 206 19.35 -3.24 24.36
CA GLN A 206 19.97 -3.88 23.20
C GLN A 206 20.05 -2.83 22.09
N LYS A 207 21.27 -2.56 21.65
CA LYS A 207 21.58 -1.43 20.77
C LYS A 207 21.19 -1.82 19.35
N ALA A 208 19.92 -1.60 19.00
CA ALA A 208 19.31 -2.00 17.74
C ALA A 208 20.28 -1.82 16.56
N ILE A 209 20.73 -2.94 15.98
CA ILE A 209 21.69 -2.91 14.88
C ILE A 209 21.00 -2.33 13.65
N LEU A 210 21.53 -1.21 13.21
CA LEU A 210 21.18 -0.58 11.94
C LEU A 210 21.55 -1.56 10.82
N SER A 211 20.60 -1.90 9.95
CA SER A 211 20.78 -2.86 8.84
C SER A 211 22.06 -2.57 8.02
N ARG A 212 22.31 -1.28 7.76
CA ARG A 212 23.53 -0.75 7.13
C ARG A 212 24.85 -1.18 7.78
N THR A 213 24.94 -1.47 9.08
CA THR A 213 26.21 -1.85 9.76
C THR A 213 26.53 -3.34 9.79
N ARG A 214 25.63 -4.23 9.35
CA ARG A 214 25.90 -5.69 9.29
C ARG A 214 27.01 -6.02 8.29
N GLU A 215 27.86 -7.01 8.57
CA GLU A 215 28.88 -7.48 7.63
C GLU A 215 28.27 -8.33 6.51
N THR A 216 27.48 -9.36 6.89
CA THR A 216 26.67 -10.14 5.96
C THR A 216 25.43 -9.34 5.56
N LYS A 217 25.11 -9.25 4.27
CA LYS A 217 23.95 -8.46 3.78
C LYS A 217 22.71 -9.28 3.44
N ILE A 218 21.55 -8.83 3.91
CA ILE A 218 20.24 -9.40 3.58
C ILE A 218 19.56 -8.51 2.52
N LEU A 219 19.35 -9.06 1.33
CA LEU A 219 18.85 -8.37 0.14
C LEU A 219 17.46 -8.93 -0.24
N LEU A 220 16.47 -8.06 -0.46
CA LEU A 220 15.14 -8.45 -0.93
C LEU A 220 14.86 -7.92 -2.35
N SER A 221 14.70 -8.84 -3.30
CA SER A 221 14.38 -8.60 -4.71
C SER A 221 12.92 -8.93 -4.97
N ILE A 222 12.09 -7.93 -5.31
CA ILE A 222 10.66 -8.11 -5.60
C ILE A 222 10.41 -7.85 -7.09
N ASP A 223 9.93 -8.88 -7.79
CA ASP A 223 9.61 -8.78 -9.20
C ASP A 223 8.37 -7.92 -9.45
N GLY A 224 8.12 -7.59 -10.72
CA GLY A 224 6.83 -7.04 -11.14
C GLY A 224 6.47 -7.40 -12.57
N ASP A 225 5.29 -8.00 -12.76
CA ASP A 225 4.74 -8.33 -14.09
C ASP A 225 3.96 -7.16 -14.74
N GLY A 226 3.96 -6.00 -14.09
CA GLY A 226 3.19 -4.83 -14.50
C GLY A 226 1.88 -4.64 -13.76
N ILE A 227 1.19 -5.70 -13.33
CA ILE A 227 -0.24 -5.63 -12.95
C ILE A 227 -0.57 -6.34 -11.63
N ARG A 228 0.14 -7.42 -11.29
CA ARG A 228 -0.02 -8.18 -10.04
C ARG A 228 1.23 -8.11 -9.15
N GLY A 229 1.03 -8.44 -7.87
CA GLY A 229 2.05 -8.37 -6.82
C GLY A 229 1.55 -8.69 -5.40
N LEU A 230 0.23 -8.84 -5.20
CA LEU A 230 -0.35 -9.21 -3.89
C LEU A 230 0.19 -10.56 -3.38
N SER A 231 0.43 -11.52 -4.27
CA SER A 231 1.09 -12.80 -3.98
C SER A 231 2.53 -12.62 -3.46
N ALA A 232 3.31 -11.70 -4.05
CA ALA A 232 4.66 -11.37 -3.60
C ALA A 232 4.64 -10.70 -2.23
N LEU A 233 3.70 -9.79 -1.98
CA LEU A 233 3.52 -9.14 -0.69
C LEU A 233 3.09 -10.13 0.40
N LEU A 234 2.21 -11.07 0.11
CA LEU A 234 1.81 -12.14 1.03
C LEU A 234 2.97 -13.12 1.35
N LEU A 235 3.84 -13.41 0.38
CA LEU A 235 5.08 -14.16 0.62
C LEU A 235 6.04 -13.41 1.55
N VAL A 236 6.22 -12.09 1.34
CA VAL A 236 7.08 -11.27 2.22
C VAL A 236 6.48 -11.09 3.62
N GLU A 237 5.16 -10.92 3.73
CA GLU A 237 4.44 -10.91 5.01
C GLU A 237 4.66 -12.23 5.77
N SER A 238 4.49 -13.36 5.09
CA SER A 238 4.72 -14.70 5.66
C SER A 238 6.17 -14.88 6.13
N LEU A 239 7.15 -14.43 5.33
CA LEU A 239 8.57 -14.51 5.65
C LEU A 239 8.93 -13.65 6.88
N VAL A 240 8.48 -12.40 6.92
CA VAL A 240 8.70 -11.48 8.05
C VAL A 240 8.07 -12.03 9.32
N ASN A 241 6.82 -12.52 9.26
CA ASN A 241 6.14 -13.14 10.40
C ASN A 241 6.89 -14.38 10.91
N ALA A 242 7.37 -15.26 10.01
CA ALA A 242 8.14 -16.44 10.39
C ALA A 242 9.49 -16.09 11.03
N ILE A 243 10.20 -15.06 10.53
CA ILE A 243 11.42 -14.51 11.14
C ILE A 243 11.11 -13.95 12.55
N CYS A 244 10.03 -13.18 12.71
CA CYS A 244 9.64 -12.64 14.03
C CYS A 244 9.41 -13.76 15.06
N VAL A 245 8.72 -14.83 14.67
CA VAL A 245 8.49 -16.00 15.52
C VAL A 245 9.80 -16.72 15.85
N LYS A 246 10.73 -16.87 14.89
CA LYS A 246 12.02 -17.57 15.09
C LYS A 246 13.02 -16.76 15.92
N VAL A 247 12.99 -15.43 15.81
CA VAL A 247 13.83 -14.50 16.60
C VAL A 247 13.24 -14.24 17.99
N GLY A 248 11.92 -14.36 18.16
CA GLY A 248 11.22 -14.02 19.41
C GLY A 248 10.96 -12.52 19.59
N GLN A 249 11.07 -11.73 18.52
CA GLN A 249 10.92 -10.27 18.51
C GLN A 249 10.13 -9.84 17.27
N ARG A 250 9.23 -8.85 17.44
CA ARG A 250 8.58 -8.18 16.30
C ARG A 250 9.61 -7.31 15.58
N LEU A 251 9.80 -7.56 14.29
CA LEU A 251 10.69 -6.83 13.40
C LEU A 251 9.93 -6.43 12.13
N ASP A 252 10.15 -5.20 11.67
CA ASP A 252 9.57 -4.71 10.41
C ASP A 252 10.59 -4.87 9.26
N SER A 253 10.11 -4.90 8.01
CA SER A 253 10.93 -5.19 6.83
C SER A 253 12.19 -4.31 6.72
N HIS A 254 12.10 -3.03 7.05
CA HIS A 254 13.23 -2.08 7.04
C HIS A 254 14.36 -2.43 8.03
N GLN A 255 14.06 -3.26 9.04
CA GLN A 255 15.00 -3.72 10.06
C GLN A 255 15.63 -5.05 9.66
N ILE A 256 14.90 -5.88 8.89
CA ILE A 256 15.37 -7.17 8.39
C ILE A 256 16.26 -6.96 7.15
N PHE A 257 15.78 -6.26 6.13
CA PHE A 257 16.45 -6.14 4.84
C PHE A 257 17.37 -4.91 4.79
N ASP A 258 18.64 -5.12 4.41
CA ASP A 258 19.64 -4.04 4.33
C ASP A 258 19.54 -3.25 3.02
N LEU A 259 19.00 -3.87 1.97
CA LEU A 259 18.63 -3.25 0.70
C LEU A 259 17.41 -3.98 0.12
N THR A 260 16.43 -3.23 -0.38
CA THR A 260 15.26 -3.76 -1.09
C THR A 260 15.17 -3.18 -2.49
N GLY A 261 15.10 -4.05 -3.49
CA GLY A 261 15.00 -3.71 -4.91
C GLY A 261 13.68 -4.22 -5.48
N GLY A 262 12.90 -3.35 -6.10
CA GLY A 262 11.62 -3.70 -6.71
C GLY A 262 11.55 -3.31 -8.19
N SER A 263 10.88 -4.11 -9.02
CA SER A 263 10.49 -3.69 -10.38
C SER A 263 8.97 -3.54 -10.47
N SER A 264 8.48 -2.55 -11.24
CA SER A 264 7.04 -2.30 -11.37
C SER A 264 6.36 -2.25 -9.98
N LEU A 265 5.27 -3.00 -9.76
CA LEU A 265 4.54 -3.12 -8.49
C LEU A 265 5.39 -3.71 -7.34
N GLY A 266 6.42 -4.49 -7.63
CA GLY A 266 7.45 -4.85 -6.65
C GLY A 266 8.17 -3.61 -6.09
N GLY A 267 8.30 -2.54 -6.90
CA GLY A 267 8.75 -1.22 -6.47
C GLY A 267 7.76 -0.51 -5.55
N VAL A 268 6.44 -0.64 -5.77
CA VAL A 268 5.41 -0.17 -4.81
C VAL A 268 5.64 -0.82 -3.45
N ILE A 269 5.74 -2.15 -3.46
CA ILE A 269 5.89 -2.97 -2.26
C ILE A 269 7.19 -2.65 -1.53
N ALA A 270 8.32 -2.53 -2.25
CA ALA A 270 9.62 -2.20 -1.69
C ALA A 270 9.63 -0.84 -0.95
N ILE A 271 8.99 0.18 -1.53
CA ILE A 271 8.92 1.52 -0.92
C ILE A 271 8.06 1.46 0.35
N MET A 272 6.85 0.88 0.28
CA MET A 272 5.96 0.72 1.45
C MET A 272 6.65 0.01 2.62
N LEU A 273 7.22 -1.17 2.37
CA LEU A 273 7.82 -1.99 3.42
C LEU A 273 9.07 -1.36 4.05
N CYS A 274 9.89 -0.65 3.27
CA CYS A 274 11.24 -0.24 3.72
C CYS A 274 11.48 1.27 3.81
N ARG A 275 10.99 2.08 2.86
CA ARG A 275 11.08 3.55 2.93
C ARG A 275 9.99 4.14 3.83
N LEU A 276 8.81 3.53 3.88
CA LEU A 276 7.71 4.01 4.74
C LEU A 276 7.70 3.30 6.08
N ARG A 277 8.30 2.10 6.14
CA ARG A 277 8.38 1.23 7.32
C ARG A 277 7.01 0.66 7.70
N MET A 278 6.13 0.50 6.71
CA MET A 278 4.85 -0.13 6.91
C MET A 278 5.03 -1.56 7.41
N GLN A 279 4.20 -1.92 8.37
CA GLN A 279 4.02 -3.32 8.76
C GLN A 279 3.34 -4.06 7.59
N ALA A 280 3.74 -5.30 7.31
CA ALA A 280 3.36 -5.98 6.07
C ALA A 280 1.83 -6.04 5.83
N HIS A 281 1.03 -6.27 6.88
CA HIS A 281 -0.44 -6.23 6.79
C HIS A 281 -0.99 -4.85 6.39
N ARG A 282 -0.40 -3.74 6.86
CA ARG A 282 -0.79 -2.38 6.44
C ARG A 282 -0.39 -2.12 4.99
N ALA A 283 0.81 -2.55 4.61
CA ALA A 283 1.25 -2.47 3.22
C ALA A 283 0.30 -3.24 2.31
N ARG A 284 -0.31 -4.35 2.78
CA ARG A 284 -1.31 -5.13 2.04
C ARG A 284 -2.62 -4.38 1.83
N GLU A 285 -3.15 -3.73 2.87
CA GLU A 285 -4.36 -2.89 2.75
C GLU A 285 -4.16 -1.71 1.80
N ALA A 286 -3.04 -0.99 1.94
CA ALA A 286 -2.69 0.11 1.04
C ALA A 286 -2.49 -0.39 -0.41
N TYR A 287 -1.73 -1.49 -0.58
CA TYR A 287 -1.44 -2.07 -1.89
C TYR A 287 -2.71 -2.41 -2.69
N LYS A 288 -3.77 -2.95 -2.07
CA LYS A 288 -5.03 -3.26 -2.78
C LYS A 288 -5.66 -2.01 -3.40
N GLN A 289 -5.66 -0.87 -2.70
CA GLN A 289 -6.22 0.37 -3.25
C GLN A 289 -5.35 0.92 -4.39
N ILE A 290 -4.03 0.83 -4.26
CA ILE A 290 -3.09 1.15 -5.34
C ILE A 290 -3.39 0.27 -6.57
N ALA A 291 -3.30 -1.05 -6.41
CA ALA A 291 -3.45 -2.05 -7.46
C ALA A 291 -4.76 -1.92 -8.25
N LYS A 292 -5.84 -1.50 -7.58
CA LYS A 292 -7.15 -1.16 -8.19
C LYS A 292 -7.07 0.00 -9.18
N GLN A 293 -6.44 1.12 -8.83
CA GLN A 293 -6.29 2.26 -9.74
C GLN A 293 -5.27 1.96 -10.86
N VAL A 294 -4.23 1.20 -10.52
CA VAL A 294 -3.21 0.68 -11.46
C VAL A 294 -3.84 -0.20 -12.53
N PHE A 295 -4.60 -1.20 -12.11
CA PHE A 295 -5.29 -2.12 -12.99
C PHE A 295 -6.21 -1.37 -13.96
N ARG A 296 -6.97 -0.37 -13.46
CA ARG A 296 -7.80 0.51 -14.29
C ARG A 296 -6.96 1.24 -15.34
N ASN A 297 -5.86 1.89 -14.94
CA ASN A 297 -5.05 2.70 -15.86
C ASN A 297 -4.31 1.83 -16.89
N LYS A 298 -3.84 0.64 -16.50
CA LYS A 298 -3.25 -0.34 -17.44
C LYS A 298 -4.27 -0.98 -18.35
N ARG A 299 -5.45 -1.39 -17.85
CA ARG A 299 -6.53 -1.93 -18.67
C ARG A 299 -7.04 -0.91 -19.69
N ASN A 300 -7.04 0.38 -19.34
CA ASN A 300 -7.35 1.45 -20.29
C ASN A 300 -6.24 1.64 -21.34
N TYR A 301 -4.96 1.55 -20.95
CA TYR A 301 -3.83 1.57 -21.90
C TYR A 301 -3.84 0.39 -22.87
N PHE A 302 -4.01 -0.85 -22.40
CA PHE A 302 -4.07 -2.02 -23.27
C PHE A 302 -5.31 -2.00 -24.18
N LYS A 303 -6.46 -1.50 -23.71
CA LYS A 303 -7.62 -1.20 -24.57
C LYS A 303 -7.32 -0.17 -25.66
N TYR A 304 -6.44 0.80 -25.41
CA TYR A 304 -6.07 1.80 -26.41
C TYR A 304 -5.12 1.25 -27.49
N LEU A 305 -4.44 0.11 -27.25
CA LEU A 305 -3.61 -0.55 -28.26
C LEU A 305 -4.45 -1.23 -29.37
N ASP A 306 -5.74 -1.47 -29.15
CA ASP A 306 -6.70 -1.87 -30.18
C ASP A 306 -6.92 -0.70 -31.18
N PRO A 307 -6.60 -0.86 -32.48
CA PRO A 307 -6.81 0.17 -33.50
C PRO A 307 -8.27 0.62 -33.67
N HIS A 308 -9.24 -0.12 -33.11
CA HIS A 308 -10.67 0.19 -33.17
C HIS A 308 -11.19 0.90 -31.91
N ALA A 309 -10.36 1.12 -30.89
CA ALA A 309 -10.78 1.76 -29.64
C ALA A 309 -10.96 3.28 -29.77
N ASN A 310 -12.11 3.78 -29.29
CA ASN A 310 -12.35 5.22 -29.21
C ASN A 310 -11.50 5.85 -28.10
N SER A 311 -10.58 6.73 -28.49
CA SER A 311 -9.64 7.40 -27.59
C SER A 311 -10.33 8.17 -26.45
N ARG A 312 -9.77 8.06 -25.25
CA ARG A 312 -10.11 8.85 -24.06
C ARG A 312 -8.84 9.26 -23.33
N ILE A 313 -8.86 10.44 -22.73
CA ILE A 313 -7.79 10.89 -21.83
C ILE A 313 -7.74 9.94 -20.63
N VAL A 314 -6.57 9.33 -20.39
CA VAL A 314 -6.32 8.54 -19.19
C VAL A 314 -6.04 9.50 -18.03
N ASP A 315 -7.04 9.65 -17.16
CA ASP A 315 -6.89 10.43 -15.93
C ASP A 315 -6.08 9.65 -14.88
N ASP A 316 -4.83 10.07 -14.72
CA ASP A 316 -3.90 9.51 -13.75
C ASP A 316 -3.98 10.23 -12.39
N SER A 317 -4.92 11.17 -12.20
CA SER A 317 -5.17 11.84 -10.91
C SER A 317 -5.83 10.91 -9.90
N ALA A 318 -6.62 9.92 -10.33
CA ALA A 318 -7.18 8.91 -9.42
C ALA A 318 -6.09 8.04 -8.78
N LEU A 319 -5.07 7.65 -9.56
CA LEU A 319 -3.88 6.99 -9.02
C LEU A 319 -3.07 7.97 -8.17
N GLU A 320 -2.88 9.22 -8.62
CA GLU A 320 -2.17 10.23 -7.83
C GLU A 320 -2.79 10.49 -6.47
N ASN A 321 -4.10 10.64 -6.42
CA ASN A 321 -4.84 10.94 -5.20
C ASN A 321 -4.94 9.71 -4.31
N GLU A 322 -5.23 8.52 -4.86
CA GLU A 322 -5.23 7.28 -4.09
C GLU A 322 -3.89 7.07 -3.40
N ILE A 323 -2.78 7.09 -4.15
CA ILE A 323 -1.48 6.95 -3.48
C ILE A 323 -1.06 8.26 -2.77
N LYS A 324 -1.71 9.43 -2.98
CA LYS A 324 -1.60 10.63 -2.10
C LYS A 324 -2.47 10.59 -0.85
N ASP A 325 -3.37 9.62 -0.74
CA ASP A 325 -4.05 9.22 0.48
C ASP A 325 -3.32 8.04 1.16
N VAL A 326 -2.56 7.28 0.38
CA VAL A 326 -1.40 6.50 0.84
C VAL A 326 -0.17 7.42 1.04
N ILE A 327 -0.21 8.73 0.71
CA ILE A 327 0.45 9.94 1.30
C ILE A 327 -0.16 10.39 2.65
N GLN A 328 -1.25 9.77 3.14
CA GLN A 328 -2.16 10.39 4.15
C GLN A 328 -2.56 9.51 5.37
N GLN A 329 -1.84 8.42 5.70
CA GLN A 329 -2.06 7.58 6.90
C GLN A 329 -0.88 7.26 7.89
N GLU A 330 0.44 7.47 7.62
CA GLU A 330 1.56 6.90 8.43
C GLU A 330 2.93 7.69 8.54
N LEU A 331 3.27 8.74 7.75
CA LEU A 331 4.56 9.50 7.86
C LEU A 331 4.49 10.93 8.47
N GLY A 332 3.84 11.89 7.80
CA GLY A 332 3.87 13.33 8.15
C GLY A 332 3.39 14.31 7.06
N ASN A 333 3.43 13.96 5.78
CA ASN A 333 3.56 14.99 4.72
C ASN A 333 3.31 14.43 3.29
N PRO A 334 2.37 14.97 2.47
CA PRO A 334 2.11 14.52 1.10
C PRO A 334 3.24 14.81 0.08
N ASP A 335 4.18 15.70 0.43
CA ASP A 335 5.33 16.08 -0.40
C ASP A 335 6.69 15.71 0.25
N GLU A 336 6.69 14.68 1.10
CA GLU A 336 7.91 14.10 1.69
C GLU A 336 8.91 13.67 0.61
N ILE A 337 10.23 13.74 0.83
CA ILE A 337 11.28 13.43 -0.15
C ILE A 337 11.68 11.94 -0.13
N LEU A 338 11.92 11.33 -1.29
CA LEU A 338 12.30 9.90 -1.42
C LEU A 338 13.58 9.55 -0.65
N LEU A 339 14.60 10.40 -0.74
CA LEU A 339 15.89 10.25 -0.07
C LEU A 339 15.73 10.12 1.45
N ASP A 340 16.08 8.96 2.01
CA ASP A 340 15.87 8.65 3.42
C ASP A 340 17.14 8.89 4.25
N VAL A 341 17.24 10.10 4.80
CA VAL A 341 18.34 10.53 5.67
C VAL A 341 18.32 9.91 7.07
N ARG A 342 17.31 9.11 7.43
CA ARG A 342 17.23 8.46 8.75
C ARG A 342 18.34 7.40 8.88
N PRO A 343 19.01 7.26 10.04
CA PRO A 343 20.15 6.34 10.18
C PRO A 343 19.75 4.87 10.15
N ASP A 344 18.50 4.58 10.50
CA ASP A 344 17.84 3.27 10.64
C ASP A 344 16.87 2.96 9.48
N SER A 345 16.97 3.69 8.36
CA SER A 345 16.23 3.35 7.14
C SER A 345 16.79 2.11 6.46
N GLY A 346 15.90 1.27 5.93
CA GLY A 346 16.27 0.26 4.94
C GLY A 346 16.45 0.94 3.59
N ASP A 347 17.55 0.68 2.89
CA ASP A 347 17.81 1.27 1.59
C ASP A 347 16.88 0.66 0.52
N VAL A 348 16.28 1.48 -0.34
CA VAL A 348 15.28 1.05 -1.35
C VAL A 348 15.63 1.57 -2.74
N PHE A 349 15.42 0.75 -3.77
CA PHE A 349 15.30 1.24 -5.14
C PHE A 349 14.14 0.58 -5.91
N ALA A 350 13.59 1.33 -6.86
CA ALA A 350 12.69 0.85 -7.89
C ALA A 350 13.41 0.82 -9.25
N ILE A 351 13.09 -0.15 -10.12
CA ILE A 351 13.61 -0.26 -11.50
C ILE A 351 12.70 0.47 -12.48
N THR A 352 13.29 1.24 -13.38
CA THR A 352 12.65 2.37 -14.08
C THR A 352 13.15 2.51 -15.57
N THR A 353 12.59 3.37 -16.47
CA THR A 353 13.08 3.94 -17.80
C THR A 353 13.65 5.37 -17.59
N GLN A 354 14.14 6.01 -18.65
CA GLN A 354 13.55 7.26 -19.11
C GLN A 354 12.94 7.11 -20.51
N MET A 355 11.62 7.35 -20.66
CA MET A 355 10.91 7.19 -21.94
C MET A 355 11.01 8.48 -22.74
N ASP A 356 11.49 8.37 -23.97
CA ASP A 356 11.73 9.48 -24.88
C ASP A 356 11.33 9.09 -26.32
N ILE A 357 11.31 10.06 -27.24
CA ILE A 357 10.96 9.85 -28.64
C ILE A 357 12.02 8.97 -29.30
N GLY A 358 11.62 7.75 -29.66
CA GLY A 358 12.47 6.79 -30.38
C GLY A 358 13.61 6.16 -29.58
N THR A 359 13.91 6.63 -28.37
CA THR A 359 14.88 6.00 -27.47
C THR A 359 14.34 5.83 -26.06
N ASN A 360 14.80 4.77 -25.43
CA ASN A 360 14.12 4.17 -24.30
C ASN A 360 15.24 3.45 -23.52
N ARG A 361 15.46 3.80 -22.24
CA ARG A 361 16.62 3.31 -21.44
C ARG A 361 16.27 2.99 -20.00
N ALA A 362 16.69 1.85 -19.45
CA ALA A 362 16.51 1.56 -18.03
C ALA A 362 17.14 2.64 -17.11
N ALA A 363 16.50 2.85 -15.97
CA ALA A 363 16.81 3.76 -14.87
C ALA A 363 16.62 3.03 -13.53
N LEU A 364 17.07 3.64 -12.43
CA LEU A 364 16.76 3.20 -11.07
C LEU A 364 16.42 4.42 -10.19
N ILE A 365 15.21 4.46 -9.61
CA ILE A 365 14.79 5.43 -8.58
C ILE A 365 15.27 4.92 -7.22
N ARG A 366 15.87 5.76 -6.36
CA ARG A 366 16.60 5.33 -5.15
C ARG A 366 16.27 6.19 -3.91
N SER A 367 16.12 5.57 -2.75
CA SER A 367 15.99 6.28 -1.45
C SER A 367 17.32 6.65 -0.80
N TYR A 368 18.43 6.56 -1.54
CA TYR A 368 19.79 6.68 -1.02
C TYR A 368 20.74 7.35 -2.01
N GLN A 369 21.75 8.05 -1.48
CA GLN A 369 22.76 8.68 -2.31
C GLN A 369 23.82 7.67 -2.75
N THR A 370 23.99 7.48 -4.07
CA THR A 370 25.07 6.66 -4.64
C THR A 370 26.08 7.52 -5.40
N ARG A 371 27.38 7.25 -5.22
CA ARG A 371 28.46 7.91 -5.97
C ARG A 371 28.62 7.39 -7.40
N ARG A 372 27.85 6.37 -7.79
CA ARG A 372 27.90 5.72 -9.12
C ARG A 372 26.49 5.47 -9.61
N ILE A 373 25.80 6.54 -9.99
CA ILE A 373 24.49 6.47 -10.65
C ILE A 373 24.62 5.63 -11.93
N THR A 374 23.61 4.80 -12.19
CA THR A 374 23.48 4.04 -13.45
C THR A 374 22.03 4.15 -13.87
N GLY A 375 21.83 4.44 -15.15
CA GLY A 375 20.59 5.02 -15.67
C GLY A 375 20.76 6.50 -16.05
N PRO A 376 19.68 7.21 -16.35
CA PRO A 376 19.65 8.67 -16.49
C PRO A 376 19.87 9.35 -15.14
N ASP A 377 20.14 10.65 -15.17
CA ASP A 377 20.12 11.48 -13.96
C ASP A 377 18.66 11.74 -13.54
N LEU A 378 18.40 11.71 -12.23
CA LEU A 378 17.08 11.81 -11.63
C LEU A 378 17.12 12.80 -10.47
N ASP A 379 16.01 13.54 -10.31
CA ASP A 379 15.85 14.55 -9.27
C ASP A 379 16.13 13.97 -7.87
N GLN A 380 17.08 14.54 -7.13
CA GLN A 380 17.44 14.08 -5.78
C GLN A 380 16.40 14.54 -4.74
N ASN A 381 15.64 15.59 -5.06
CA ASN A 381 14.51 16.08 -4.26
C ASN A 381 13.17 15.51 -4.75
N MET A 382 13.21 14.50 -5.62
CA MET A 382 12.05 13.69 -6.02
C MET A 382 11.26 13.32 -4.76
N PRO A 383 9.99 13.77 -4.62
CA PRO A 383 9.15 13.35 -3.52
C PRO A 383 9.13 11.83 -3.42
N VAL A 384 8.87 11.25 -2.24
CA VAL A 384 8.42 9.88 -2.17
C VAL A 384 7.18 9.78 -3.06
N TRP A 385 6.28 10.80 -3.10
CA TRP A 385 5.23 10.93 -4.12
C TRP A 385 5.72 11.02 -5.59
N LYS A 386 6.97 10.70 -5.86
CA LYS A 386 7.50 10.58 -7.19
C LYS A 386 8.32 9.26 -7.33
N ALA A 387 7.96 8.22 -6.54
CA ALA A 387 8.51 6.84 -6.54
C ALA A 387 7.56 5.56 -6.60
N MET A 388 6.21 5.63 -6.49
CA MET A 388 5.19 4.54 -6.66
C MET A 388 4.05 4.62 -7.76
N LYS A 389 3.94 5.65 -8.62
CA LYS A 389 2.78 6.02 -9.51
C LYS A 389 2.95 5.39 -10.85
N ALA A 390 3.79 6.01 -11.70
CA ALA A 390 4.44 5.35 -12.78
C ALA A 390 5.04 4.03 -12.33
N THR A 391 5.34 3.75 -11.03
CA THR A 391 5.82 2.40 -10.65
C THR A 391 4.78 1.32 -10.90
N SER A 392 3.60 1.77 -11.31
CA SER A 392 2.45 1.04 -11.76
C SER A 392 1.61 1.78 -12.84
N ALA A 393 1.96 2.98 -13.33
CA ALA A 393 1.16 3.75 -14.29
C ALA A 393 1.61 3.51 -15.73
N ALA A 394 0.65 3.28 -16.62
CA ALA A 394 0.90 2.99 -18.02
C ALA A 394 1.49 4.17 -18.82
N PRO A 395 2.12 3.92 -19.98
CA PRO A 395 2.40 4.97 -20.95
C PRO A 395 1.12 5.72 -21.34
N ARG A 396 1.22 7.03 -21.47
CA ARG A 396 0.13 7.86 -22.01
C ARG A 396 0.49 8.28 -23.44
N TYR A 397 -0.50 8.26 -24.31
CA TYR A 397 -0.38 8.74 -25.68
C TYR A 397 -0.95 10.16 -25.75
N VAL A 398 -0.14 11.10 -26.22
CA VAL A 398 -0.51 12.51 -26.38
C VAL A 398 -0.77 12.78 -27.86
N GLN A 399 -1.72 13.66 -28.15
CA GLN A 399 -1.89 14.18 -29.51
C GLN A 399 -0.69 15.08 -29.87
N SER A 400 -0.16 14.94 -31.09
CA SER A 400 0.89 15.82 -31.62
C SER A 400 0.46 17.28 -31.64
N GLU A 401 1.41 18.21 -31.55
CA GLU A 401 1.13 19.66 -31.56
C GLU A 401 0.31 20.12 -32.79
N PRO A 402 -0.53 21.16 -32.66
CA PRO A 402 -1.35 21.67 -33.76
C PRO A 402 -0.51 22.09 -34.96
N GLY A 403 -0.71 21.39 -36.09
CA GLY A 403 0.01 21.64 -37.36
C GLY A 403 0.73 20.42 -37.91
N PHE A 404 1.03 19.41 -37.09
CA PHE A 404 1.56 18.12 -37.53
C PHE A 404 0.43 17.12 -37.83
N PRO A 405 0.63 16.16 -38.76
CA PRO A 405 -0.38 15.12 -39.04
C PRO A 405 -0.65 14.30 -37.78
N GLN A 406 -1.94 14.01 -37.53
CA GLN A 406 -2.47 13.42 -36.30
C GLN A 406 -1.91 12.01 -36.01
N ARG A 407 -0.69 11.96 -35.46
CA ARG A 407 -0.08 10.75 -34.91
C ARG A 407 0.05 10.94 -33.41
N PHE A 408 -0.55 10.01 -32.67
CA PHE A 408 -0.36 9.94 -31.23
C PHE A 408 1.10 9.61 -30.93
N VAL A 409 1.74 10.43 -30.10
CA VAL A 409 3.13 10.26 -29.66
C VAL A 409 3.10 9.81 -28.20
N ILE A 410 3.96 8.86 -27.82
CA ILE A 410 4.06 8.44 -26.41
C ILE A 410 4.66 9.59 -25.60
N GLU A 411 4.06 9.89 -24.45
CA GLU A 411 4.51 10.97 -23.57
C GLU A 411 5.92 10.71 -23.04
N LYS A 412 6.76 11.76 -23.07
CA LYS A 412 8.10 11.71 -22.48
C LYS A 412 8.03 11.62 -20.97
N GLY A 413 9.10 11.10 -20.37
CA GLY A 413 9.25 11.03 -18.93
C GLY A 413 8.97 9.63 -18.44
N LEU A 414 8.09 9.51 -17.43
CA LEU A 414 8.15 8.38 -16.52
C LEU A 414 6.86 7.50 -16.43
N VAL A 415 6.91 6.22 -16.86
CA VAL A 415 5.77 5.24 -17.05
C VAL A 415 6.18 3.72 -16.99
N ASP A 416 5.39 2.79 -16.44
CA ASP A 416 5.68 1.32 -16.34
C ASP A 416 5.09 0.46 -17.48
N HIS A 417 5.79 0.40 -18.60
CA HIS A 417 5.63 -0.61 -19.65
C HIS A 417 6.87 -0.76 -20.55
N GLY A 418 7.60 -1.88 -20.38
CA GLY A 418 8.40 -2.44 -21.48
C GLY A 418 9.79 -2.95 -21.15
N THR A 419 10.35 -2.74 -19.95
CA THR A 419 11.71 -3.25 -19.64
C THR A 419 11.76 -4.76 -19.68
N SER A 420 12.81 -5.29 -20.32
CA SER A 420 13.45 -6.51 -19.85
C SER A 420 14.28 -6.21 -18.60
N LYS A 421 13.58 -5.95 -17.49
CA LYS A 421 14.10 -5.91 -16.11
C LYS A 421 12.97 -6.14 -15.09
N ASN A 422 12.23 -7.24 -15.23
CA ASN A 422 11.07 -7.51 -14.37
C ASN A 422 11.46 -8.20 -13.06
N ASN A 423 12.65 -8.82 -13.02
CA ASN A 423 13.29 -9.35 -11.81
C ASN A 423 14.53 -8.51 -11.44
N PRO A 424 14.53 -7.78 -10.30
CA PRO A 424 15.64 -6.90 -9.92
C PRO A 424 16.89 -7.61 -9.35
N VAL A 425 16.96 -8.95 -9.34
CA VAL A 425 18.01 -9.72 -8.63
C VAL A 425 19.46 -9.38 -9.05
N ARG A 426 19.69 -9.02 -10.32
CA ARG A 426 21.01 -8.60 -10.81
C ARG A 426 21.35 -7.17 -10.42
N ASP A 427 20.35 -6.28 -10.41
CA ASP A 427 20.51 -4.88 -10.05
C ASP A 427 20.71 -4.69 -8.54
N ILE A 428 20.02 -5.49 -7.69
CA ILE A 428 20.19 -5.40 -6.23
C ILE A 428 21.59 -5.82 -5.78
N LEU A 429 22.17 -6.85 -6.42
CA LEU A 429 23.56 -7.24 -6.19
C LEU A 429 24.55 -6.13 -6.61
N PHE A 430 24.27 -5.46 -7.73
CA PHE A 430 25.11 -4.37 -8.24
C PHE A 430 25.02 -3.11 -7.37
N GLU A 431 23.83 -2.74 -6.91
CA GLU A 431 23.63 -1.60 -6.01
C GLU A 431 24.15 -1.88 -4.59
N CYS A 432 23.98 -3.11 -4.06
CA CYS A 432 24.61 -3.56 -2.82
C CYS A 432 26.13 -3.33 -2.84
N ARG A 433 26.81 -3.74 -3.93
CA ARG A 433 28.25 -3.55 -4.15
C ARG A 433 28.68 -2.10 -4.44
N LYS A 434 27.74 -1.16 -4.60
CA LYS A 434 28.02 0.29 -4.63
C LYS A 434 27.83 0.95 -3.26
N LEU A 435 26.80 0.54 -2.52
CA LEU A 435 26.43 1.07 -1.22
C LEU A 435 27.42 0.62 -0.13
N PHE A 436 27.63 -0.69 -0.03
CA PHE A 436 28.42 -1.29 1.03
C PHE A 436 29.85 -1.54 0.55
N ARG A 437 30.83 -1.35 1.45
CA ARG A 437 32.25 -1.57 1.14
C ARG A 437 32.53 -3.06 1.07
N TYR A 438 33.44 -3.46 0.18
CA TYR A 438 33.96 -4.82 -0.06
C TYR A 438 34.76 -5.42 1.11
N ALA A 439 34.34 -5.20 2.36
CA ALA A 439 34.94 -5.84 3.54
C ALA A 439 34.49 -7.31 3.67
N ASN A 440 33.31 -7.63 3.15
CA ASN A 440 32.74 -8.98 3.14
C ASN A 440 31.82 -9.12 1.90
N ASP A 441 31.92 -10.23 1.18
CA ASP A 441 31.01 -10.59 0.06
C ASP A 441 29.88 -11.54 0.54
N MET A 442 29.79 -11.85 1.84
CA MET A 442 28.72 -12.72 2.37
C MET A 442 27.34 -12.05 2.26
N MET A 443 26.36 -12.77 1.70
CA MET A 443 25.01 -12.25 1.52
C MET A 443 23.92 -13.34 1.51
N ILE A 444 22.72 -12.94 1.95
CA ILE A 444 21.46 -13.67 1.82
C ILE A 444 20.59 -12.87 0.85
N VAL A 445 20.14 -13.50 -0.23
CA VAL A 445 19.38 -12.86 -1.31
C VAL A 445 18.05 -13.58 -1.46
N VAL A 446 16.97 -12.90 -1.09
CA VAL A 446 15.60 -13.36 -1.24
C VAL A 446 15.02 -12.74 -2.51
N SER A 447 14.49 -13.56 -3.42
CA SER A 447 13.86 -13.14 -4.66
C SER A 447 12.42 -13.64 -4.68
N VAL A 448 11.47 -12.73 -4.93
CA VAL A 448 10.03 -13.00 -4.81
C VAL A 448 9.33 -12.60 -6.11
N GLY A 449 8.78 -13.60 -6.82
CA GLY A 449 8.00 -13.43 -8.03
C GLY A 449 6.54 -13.03 -7.76
N THR A 450 5.87 -12.46 -8.76
CA THR A 450 4.44 -12.11 -8.71
C THR A 450 3.52 -13.31 -9.01
N GLY A 451 4.04 -14.54 -8.85
CA GLY A 451 3.33 -15.80 -9.05
C GLY A 451 3.26 -16.24 -10.51
N VAL A 452 2.81 -17.46 -10.73
CA VAL A 452 2.74 -18.13 -12.04
C VAL A 452 1.31 -18.58 -12.30
N GLY A 453 0.86 -18.34 -13.54
CA GLY A 453 -0.49 -18.67 -14.01
C GLY A 453 -1.24 -17.44 -14.54
N ILE A 454 -1.97 -17.62 -15.64
CA ILE A 454 -2.89 -16.62 -16.23
C ILE A 454 -3.86 -17.34 -17.18
N ASN A 455 -5.17 -17.10 -17.05
CA ASN A 455 -6.16 -17.54 -18.04
C ASN A 455 -6.33 -16.46 -19.13
N ARG A 456 -5.62 -16.66 -20.24
CA ARG A 456 -5.64 -15.78 -21.43
C ARG A 456 -7.04 -15.50 -21.99
N ASN A 457 -8.03 -16.38 -21.77
CA ASN A 457 -9.39 -16.22 -22.30
C ASN A 457 -10.22 -15.19 -21.54
N ASN A 458 -9.82 -14.81 -20.32
CA ASN A 458 -10.54 -13.88 -19.47
C ASN A 458 -9.99 -12.44 -19.55
N GLU A 459 -8.87 -12.25 -20.25
CA GLU A 459 -8.07 -11.02 -20.22
C GLU A 459 -7.92 -10.39 -21.62
N ILE A 460 -7.44 -9.15 -21.67
CA ILE A 460 -7.10 -8.49 -22.94
C ILE A 460 -5.84 -9.18 -23.51
N PRO A 461 -5.80 -9.63 -24.78
CA PRO A 461 -4.68 -10.41 -25.31
C PRO A 461 -3.32 -9.72 -25.17
N GLU A 462 -3.25 -8.42 -25.42
CA GLU A 462 -2.04 -7.59 -25.32
C GLU A 462 -1.57 -7.44 -23.86
N MET A 463 -2.52 -7.39 -22.93
CA MET A 463 -2.29 -7.32 -21.49
C MET A 463 -1.78 -8.67 -20.95
N ALA A 464 -2.38 -9.78 -21.39
CA ALA A 464 -1.96 -11.13 -21.06
C ALA A 464 -0.57 -11.44 -21.61
N ASN A 465 -0.30 -11.12 -22.89
CA ASN A 465 1.03 -11.21 -23.50
C ASN A 465 2.06 -10.42 -22.68
N SER A 466 1.76 -9.15 -22.33
CA SER A 466 2.71 -8.33 -21.57
C SER A 466 3.01 -8.89 -20.16
N VAL A 467 2.06 -9.59 -19.52
CA VAL A 467 2.30 -10.30 -18.25
C VAL A 467 3.15 -11.55 -18.46
N GLU A 468 2.85 -12.35 -19.49
CA GLU A 468 3.61 -13.58 -19.81
C GLU A 468 5.05 -13.29 -20.22
N ASP A 469 5.27 -12.32 -21.11
CA ASP A 469 6.60 -11.87 -21.55
C ASP A 469 7.46 -11.50 -20.33
N ARG A 470 6.90 -10.68 -19.43
CA ARG A 470 7.58 -10.19 -18.22
C ARG A 470 7.87 -11.31 -17.23
N LYS A 471 6.98 -12.30 -17.08
CA LYS A 471 7.23 -13.48 -16.24
C LYS A 471 8.25 -14.43 -16.85
N SER A 472 8.28 -14.59 -18.18
CA SER A 472 9.32 -15.36 -18.87
C SER A 472 10.71 -14.74 -18.70
N GLU A 473 10.77 -13.40 -18.78
CA GLU A 473 11.99 -12.62 -18.63
C GLU A 473 12.49 -12.62 -17.17
N ALA A 474 11.58 -12.44 -16.21
CA ALA A 474 11.87 -12.54 -14.78
C ALA A 474 12.44 -13.92 -14.38
N ARG A 475 11.82 -15.00 -14.88
CA ARG A 475 12.30 -16.38 -14.68
C ARG A 475 13.68 -16.61 -15.31
N THR A 476 13.86 -16.17 -16.56
CA THR A 476 15.12 -16.26 -17.29
C THR A 476 16.26 -15.59 -16.53
N TRP A 477 16.01 -14.49 -15.82
CA TRP A 477 17.02 -13.84 -14.98
C TRP A 477 17.28 -14.54 -13.66
N SER A 478 16.30 -15.18 -13.00
CA SER A 478 16.58 -16.02 -11.83
C SER A 478 17.44 -17.23 -12.19
N GLU A 479 17.12 -17.95 -13.27
CA GLU A 479 17.89 -19.11 -13.75
C GLU A 479 19.34 -18.71 -14.13
N LYS A 480 19.51 -17.57 -14.81
CA LYS A 480 20.84 -17.00 -15.08
C LYS A 480 21.56 -16.56 -13.82
N PHE A 481 20.87 -15.95 -12.86
CA PHE A 481 21.48 -15.49 -11.61
C PHE A 481 22.00 -16.67 -10.77
N GLU A 482 21.21 -17.75 -10.65
CA GLU A 482 21.65 -19.00 -10.02
C GLU A 482 22.88 -19.57 -10.74
N THR A 483 22.84 -19.65 -12.07
CA THR A 483 23.96 -20.16 -12.88
C THR A 483 25.23 -19.32 -12.71
N GLU A 484 25.13 -17.99 -12.84
CA GLU A 484 26.24 -17.04 -12.73
C GLU A 484 26.89 -17.01 -11.32
N HIS A 485 26.14 -17.33 -10.26
CA HIS A 485 26.59 -17.21 -8.87
C HIS A 485 26.70 -18.55 -8.13
N SER A 486 26.43 -19.67 -8.80
CA SER A 486 26.60 -21.06 -8.33
C SER A 486 27.84 -21.27 -7.44
N ALA A 487 29.03 -20.89 -7.92
CA ALA A 487 30.29 -21.02 -7.19
C ALA A 487 30.40 -20.16 -5.91
N LEU A 488 29.54 -19.15 -5.72
CA LEU A 488 29.39 -18.42 -4.43
C LEU A 488 28.44 -19.16 -3.48
N MET A 489 27.45 -19.89 -4.02
CA MET A 489 26.49 -20.68 -3.25
C MET A 489 27.12 -21.96 -2.71
N GLU A 490 27.89 -22.68 -3.54
CA GLU A 490 28.71 -23.84 -3.14
C GLU A 490 29.68 -23.51 -1.99
N ARG A 491 30.21 -22.28 -1.98
CA ARG A 491 31.11 -21.78 -0.93
C ARG A 491 30.38 -21.21 0.29
N ASN A 492 29.04 -21.21 0.29
CA ASN A 492 28.19 -20.56 1.30
C ASN A 492 28.56 -19.08 1.51
N TRP A 493 29.04 -18.40 0.47
CA TRP A 493 29.23 -16.94 0.45
C TRP A 493 27.94 -16.23 0.02
N MET A 494 27.16 -16.83 -0.87
CA MET A 494 25.82 -16.37 -1.22
C MET A 494 24.78 -17.43 -0.84
N LYS A 495 23.74 -17.05 -0.10
CA LYS A 495 22.53 -17.87 0.04
C LYS A 495 21.42 -17.25 -0.81
N TYR A 496 21.01 -17.91 -1.88
CA TYR A 496 19.92 -17.46 -2.74
C TYR A 496 18.64 -18.25 -2.46
N PHE A 497 17.51 -17.56 -2.37
CA PHE A 497 16.19 -18.15 -2.18
C PHE A 497 15.19 -17.50 -3.13
N ARG A 498 14.68 -18.25 -4.10
CA ARG A 498 13.60 -17.82 -5.01
C ARG A 498 12.26 -18.40 -4.57
N PHE A 499 11.24 -17.56 -4.45
CA PHE A 499 9.85 -17.95 -4.20
C PHE A 499 8.94 -17.34 -5.26
N ASP A 500 7.96 -18.11 -5.76
CA ASP A 500 7.09 -17.70 -6.86
C ASP A 500 5.80 -18.55 -6.81
N VAL A 501 4.68 -17.96 -6.40
CA VAL A 501 3.43 -18.69 -6.09
C VAL A 501 2.83 -19.30 -7.36
N THR A 502 2.79 -20.63 -7.46
CA THR A 502 2.17 -21.34 -8.59
C THR A 502 0.64 -21.49 -8.43
N GLY A 503 -0.06 -21.72 -9.54
CA GLY A 503 -1.50 -22.02 -9.52
C GLY A 503 -2.42 -20.79 -9.54
N LEU A 504 -1.99 -19.69 -10.16
CA LEU A 504 -2.74 -18.43 -10.26
C LEU A 504 -3.44 -18.23 -11.63
N GLU A 505 -3.74 -19.32 -12.35
CA GLU A 505 -4.45 -19.29 -13.63
C GLU A 505 -5.91 -18.87 -13.50
N ASP A 506 -6.56 -19.25 -12.39
CA ASP A 506 -7.94 -18.93 -12.05
C ASP A 506 -8.11 -17.55 -11.37
N VAL A 507 -7.01 -16.90 -11.00
CA VAL A 507 -6.99 -15.54 -10.44
C VAL A 507 -6.90 -14.51 -11.58
N PRO A 508 -7.93 -13.66 -11.78
CA PRO A 508 -7.87 -12.57 -12.76
C PRO A 508 -6.73 -11.59 -12.49
N LEU A 509 -6.36 -10.81 -13.51
CA LEU A 509 -5.40 -9.72 -13.36
C LEU A 509 -5.93 -8.57 -12.48
N GLU A 510 -7.24 -8.51 -12.24
CA GLU A 510 -7.89 -7.58 -11.29
C GLU A 510 -7.72 -8.06 -9.83
N GLU A 511 -6.49 -8.30 -9.39
CA GLU A 511 -6.21 -9.04 -8.14
C GLU A 511 -6.71 -8.38 -6.83
N TRP A 512 -7.01 -7.09 -6.86
CA TRP A 512 -7.35 -6.30 -5.66
C TRP A 512 -8.63 -6.74 -4.95
N CYS A 513 -9.53 -7.46 -5.64
CA CYS A 513 -10.76 -8.04 -5.10
C CYS A 513 -10.71 -9.57 -4.91
N HIS A 514 -9.53 -10.19 -5.07
CA HIS A 514 -9.32 -11.65 -4.99
C HIS A 514 -8.31 -12.07 -3.91
N GLU A 515 -8.15 -11.25 -2.87
CA GLU A 515 -7.21 -11.46 -1.76
C GLU A 515 -7.31 -12.86 -1.12
N ASP A 516 -8.52 -13.30 -0.75
CA ASP A 516 -8.73 -14.59 -0.08
C ASP A 516 -8.23 -15.77 -0.92
N LEU A 517 -8.52 -15.76 -2.23
CA LEU A 517 -8.07 -16.79 -3.17
C LEU A 517 -6.54 -16.75 -3.34
N ILE A 518 -5.93 -15.57 -3.39
CA ILE A 518 -4.47 -15.43 -3.48
C ILE A 518 -3.80 -15.85 -2.17
N MET A 519 -4.43 -15.61 -1.01
CA MET A 519 -3.99 -16.13 0.29
C MET A 519 -4.07 -17.66 0.36
N GLU A 520 -5.15 -18.27 -0.16
CA GLU A 520 -5.29 -19.72 -0.29
C GLU A 520 -4.16 -20.30 -1.15
N LYS A 521 -3.96 -19.79 -2.37
CA LYS A 521 -2.90 -20.25 -3.29
C LYS A 521 -1.49 -20.03 -2.72
N THR A 522 -1.25 -18.92 -2.02
CA THR A 522 0.05 -18.65 -1.37
C THR A 522 0.30 -19.62 -0.21
N SER A 523 -0.74 -19.95 0.55
CA SER A 523 -0.67 -20.92 1.66
C SER A 523 -0.47 -22.36 1.14
N ALA A 524 -1.20 -22.74 0.09
CA ALA A 524 -1.03 -24.02 -0.58
C ALA A 524 0.36 -24.17 -1.23
N TYR A 525 0.93 -23.09 -1.75
CA TYR A 525 2.30 -23.05 -2.26
C TYR A 525 3.34 -23.27 -1.15
N LEU A 526 3.24 -22.53 -0.03
CA LEU A 526 4.13 -22.68 1.13
C LEU A 526 4.01 -24.06 1.82
N ALA A 527 2.87 -24.74 1.68
CA ALA A 527 2.65 -26.09 2.19
C ALA A 527 3.26 -27.21 1.33
N GLN A 528 3.79 -26.92 0.13
CA GLN A 528 4.52 -27.91 -0.68
C GLN A 528 5.86 -28.25 0.00
N ALA A 529 6.18 -29.53 0.16
CA ALA A 529 7.31 -29.98 0.99
C ALA A 529 8.65 -29.29 0.66
N GLU A 530 9.06 -29.28 -0.61
CA GLU A 530 10.30 -28.64 -1.08
C GLU A 530 10.29 -27.12 -0.89
N VAL A 531 9.14 -26.47 -1.09
CA VAL A 531 8.96 -25.03 -0.91
C VAL A 531 9.04 -24.66 0.56
N GLY A 532 8.37 -25.42 1.43
CA GLY A 532 8.38 -25.26 2.88
C GLY A 532 9.76 -25.47 3.49
N GLU A 533 10.50 -26.50 3.07
CA GLU A 533 11.88 -26.73 3.48
C GLU A 533 12.77 -25.53 3.09
N ARG A 534 12.72 -25.10 1.82
CA ARG A 534 13.46 -23.93 1.33
C ARG A 534 13.05 -22.63 2.04
N PHE A 535 11.77 -22.47 2.38
CA PHE A 535 11.24 -21.31 3.10
C PHE A 535 11.77 -21.26 4.54
N TYR A 536 11.69 -22.37 5.29
CA TYR A 536 12.26 -22.41 6.65
C TYR A 536 13.79 -22.35 6.65
N ALA A 537 14.48 -22.87 5.63
CA ALA A 537 15.91 -22.65 5.45
C ALA A 537 16.27 -21.17 5.23
N CYS A 538 15.40 -20.41 4.55
CA CYS A 538 15.54 -18.95 4.41
C CYS A 538 15.30 -18.22 5.74
N VAL A 539 14.22 -18.56 6.45
CA VAL A 539 13.91 -18.03 7.79
C VAL A 539 15.07 -18.26 8.76
N ASP A 540 15.61 -19.48 8.79
CA ASP A 540 16.68 -19.85 9.71
C ASP A 540 18.03 -19.23 9.34
N ALA A 541 18.32 -19.06 8.04
CA ALA A 541 19.50 -18.33 7.59
C ALA A 541 19.46 -16.86 8.04
N ILE A 542 18.30 -16.21 7.97
CA ILE A 542 18.10 -14.82 8.41
C ILE A 542 18.10 -14.73 9.95
N ALA A 543 17.33 -15.58 10.64
CA ALA A 543 17.23 -15.56 12.09
C ALA A 543 18.59 -15.86 12.76
N ALA A 544 19.40 -16.77 12.22
CA ALA A 544 20.75 -17.03 12.74
C ALA A 544 21.68 -15.81 12.61
N LEU A 545 21.57 -15.03 11.53
CA LEU A 545 22.32 -13.79 11.35
C LEU A 545 21.85 -12.68 12.32
N LEU A 546 20.54 -12.55 12.51
CA LEU A 546 19.94 -11.56 13.42
C LEU A 546 20.19 -11.89 14.91
N LEU A 547 20.21 -13.16 15.29
CA LEU A 547 20.48 -13.59 16.67
C LEU A 547 21.97 -13.65 17.03
N GLY A 548 22.85 -13.73 16.01
CA GLY A 548 24.30 -13.86 16.15
C GLY A 548 25.04 -12.55 16.47
N PRO A 549 26.38 -12.57 16.60
CA PRO A 549 27.18 -11.40 16.94
C PRO A 549 27.27 -10.33 15.84
N GLN A 550 26.77 -10.60 14.63
CA GLN A 550 26.55 -9.58 13.59
C GLN A 550 25.17 -8.90 13.67
N GLY A 551 24.30 -9.35 14.59
CA GLY A 551 22.93 -8.85 14.79
C GLY A 551 22.61 -8.30 16.19
N ARG A 552 23.58 -8.29 17.12
CA ARG A 552 23.45 -7.78 18.51
C ARG A 552 24.41 -6.63 18.83
#